data_AF-A0A2S9YRM4-F1
#
_entry.id   AF-A0A2S9YRM4-F1
#
_cell.length_a   1.000
_cell.length_b   1.000
_cell.length_c   1.000
_cell.angle_alpha   90.00
_cell.angle_beta   90.00
_cell.angle_gamma   90.00
#
_symmetry.space_group_name_H-M   'P 1'
#
loop_
_entity.id
_entity.type
_entity.pdbx_description
1 polymer ?
#
loop_
_entity_poly.entity_id
_entity_poly.type
_entity_poly.pdbx_seq_one_letter_code
_entity_poly.pdbx_strand_id
1 'polypeptide(L)'
;MGRRIVLVSLAAAVSLAGVTLSCVVGDDEGDQLRADVTPAPDAWIPAPLPAAYCEILVEGKGIKDMETDYLPHVITCENGGANLEALKAQAIAARSVAYYYIANQGSVCDSQGCQVYTCGATPSAKAYQAVQETSGQYINYNGVLTYAFYVAGDPNTPPPACVGNQNVGTEHWVTYNEGQAGPDVEQTALGWVFEPNESGFGQNRGCMSQWGARCLENNQGYDYQQLLRFYYGEDTIITQAQGECIEDLGDGDGDSGDGDGDGDSGDGDSGDGDGDPGDGDSGDGDGDTGPGPDTDCAIGSLGCVCTMGGGCDPGLICINEACVPEGPSEAGDDGGETGFSSGFQDDAFATGDGCACSAGTTGAAHALGTFGVLGMLGMLGMLGMTSVGRPRRRSRG
;
A
#
# COMPACT_ATOMS: atom_id res chain seq x y z
N MET A 1 83.96 50.88 -45.79
CA MET A 1 82.74 50.48 -46.53
C MET A 1 81.59 51.41 -46.15
N GLY A 2 80.52 51.46 -46.95
CA GLY A 2 79.45 52.47 -46.83
C GLY A 2 78.16 51.99 -46.17
N ARG A 3 77.31 52.98 -45.86
CA ARG A 3 75.89 52.96 -45.47
C ARG A 3 75.09 51.69 -45.86
N ARG A 4 74.17 51.27 -44.97
CA ARG A 4 72.72 51.56 -45.12
C ARG A 4 71.91 51.33 -43.83
N ILE A 5 70.76 51.99 -43.77
CA ILE A 5 69.74 51.92 -42.71
C ILE A 5 68.58 51.07 -43.24
N VAL A 6 67.97 50.24 -42.40
CA VAL A 6 66.54 49.89 -42.49
C VAL A 6 65.96 49.84 -41.08
N LEU A 7 64.91 50.62 -40.83
CA LEU A 7 63.96 50.42 -39.74
C LEU A 7 62.79 49.60 -40.28
N VAL A 8 62.28 48.63 -39.52
CA VAL A 8 60.92 48.10 -39.69
C VAL A 8 60.24 48.07 -38.33
N SER A 9 58.98 48.47 -38.30
CA SER A 9 58.23 48.90 -37.12
C SER A 9 58.01 47.82 -36.05
N LEU A 10 57.97 48.28 -34.80
CA LEU A 10 57.22 47.61 -33.75
C LEU A 10 55.72 47.70 -34.08
N ALA A 11 54.98 46.60 -33.99
CA ALA A 11 53.52 46.58 -34.05
C ALA A 11 52.99 45.55 -33.04
N ALA A 12 52.14 45.99 -32.12
CA ALA A 12 51.57 45.12 -31.09
C ALA A 12 50.19 44.60 -31.53
N ALA A 13 49.89 43.32 -31.26
CA ALA A 13 48.57 42.75 -31.47
C ALA A 13 48.23 41.67 -30.44
N VAL A 14 47.29 42.02 -29.56
CA VAL A 14 46.23 41.19 -28.96
C VAL A 14 46.58 39.77 -28.49
N SER A 15 46.52 39.58 -27.16
CA SER A 15 46.41 38.27 -26.52
C SER A 15 45.05 37.62 -26.79
N LEU A 16 45.04 36.39 -27.30
CA LEU A 16 43.87 35.50 -27.30
C LEU A 16 44.03 34.48 -26.18
N ALA A 17 43.34 34.71 -25.05
CA ALA A 17 43.26 33.74 -23.97
C ALA A 17 42.27 32.63 -24.37
N GLY A 18 42.79 31.51 -24.87
CA GLY A 18 41.98 30.32 -25.15
C GLY A 18 41.52 29.67 -23.84
N VAL A 19 40.32 30.02 -23.38
CA VAL A 19 39.67 29.34 -22.26
C VAL A 19 39.22 27.96 -22.74
N THR A 20 40.03 26.94 -22.46
CA THR A 20 39.61 25.54 -22.57
C THR A 20 38.58 25.26 -21.49
N LEU A 21 37.30 25.35 -21.86
CA LEU A 21 36.19 24.91 -21.01
C LEU A 21 36.22 23.38 -20.93
N SER A 22 37.07 22.85 -20.04
CA SER A 22 36.99 21.45 -19.65
C SER A 22 35.65 21.25 -18.97
N CYS A 23 34.73 20.57 -19.66
CA CYS A 23 33.57 19.98 -19.02
C CYS A 23 34.10 18.92 -18.04
N VAL A 24 34.25 19.31 -16.78
CA VAL A 24 34.32 18.33 -15.68
C VAL A 24 32.94 17.70 -15.66
N VAL A 25 32.85 16.50 -16.21
CA VAL A 25 31.71 15.63 -15.92
C VAL A 25 31.83 15.34 -14.44
N GLY A 26 30.91 15.88 -13.65
CA GLY A 26 30.72 15.42 -12.28
C GLY A 26 30.10 14.05 -12.39
N ASP A 27 30.92 13.00 -12.24
CA ASP A 27 30.45 11.63 -12.05
C ASP A 27 29.87 11.51 -10.62
N ASP A 28 28.86 12.32 -10.36
CA ASP A 28 28.12 12.42 -9.10
C ASP A 28 26.91 11.46 -9.18
N GLU A 29 27.22 10.17 -9.42
CA GLU A 29 26.29 9.07 -9.13
C GLU A 29 26.27 8.80 -7.62
N GLY A 30 26.10 9.88 -6.84
CA GLY A 30 25.62 9.82 -5.48
C GLY A 30 24.16 9.39 -5.51
N ASP A 31 23.82 8.43 -4.65
CA ASP A 31 22.52 7.75 -4.61
C ASP A 31 21.35 8.75 -4.44
N GLN A 32 20.70 9.10 -5.56
CA GLN A 32 19.53 9.95 -5.60
C GLN A 32 18.29 9.11 -5.25
N LEU A 33 18.22 8.68 -3.97
CA LEU A 33 16.95 8.42 -3.28
C LEU A 33 16.04 9.62 -3.55
N ARG A 34 15.09 9.45 -4.47
CA ARG A 34 14.22 10.54 -4.91
C ARG A 34 13.32 10.95 -3.75
N ALA A 35 13.44 12.20 -3.31
CA ALA A 35 12.57 12.80 -2.31
C ALA A 35 11.06 12.80 -2.70
N ASP A 36 10.78 12.52 -3.97
CA ASP A 36 9.48 12.27 -4.60
C ASP A 36 8.81 10.95 -4.13
N VAL A 37 9.64 9.96 -3.78
CA VAL A 37 9.24 8.59 -3.35
C VAL A 37 9.26 8.47 -1.83
N THR A 38 10.12 9.24 -1.15
CA THR A 38 10.28 9.19 0.31
C THR A 38 9.09 9.86 1.00
N PRO A 39 8.35 9.17 1.89
CA PRO A 39 7.35 9.78 2.77
C PRO A 39 7.96 10.90 3.61
N ALA A 40 7.34 12.09 3.59
CA ALA A 40 7.82 13.26 4.33
C ALA A 40 7.57 13.12 5.85
N PRO A 41 8.49 13.60 6.71
CA PRO A 41 8.42 13.37 8.16
C PRO A 41 7.23 14.02 8.88
N ASP A 42 6.66 15.08 8.29
CA ASP A 42 5.50 15.81 8.78
C ASP A 42 4.17 15.33 8.17
N ALA A 43 4.22 14.38 7.22
CA ALA A 43 3.07 13.84 6.49
C ALA A 43 2.56 12.48 7.02
N TRP A 44 2.73 12.22 8.32
CA TRP A 44 2.16 11.06 8.99
C TRP A 44 0.62 11.18 9.09
N ILE A 45 -0.08 10.05 8.94
CA ILE A 45 -1.55 10.00 8.92
C ILE A 45 -2.06 9.26 10.16
N PRO A 46 -3.05 9.80 10.90
CA PRO A 46 -3.64 9.12 12.04
C PRO A 46 -4.27 7.76 11.66
N ALA A 47 -4.13 6.78 12.55
CA ALA A 47 -4.82 5.50 12.52
C ALA A 47 -5.61 5.28 13.84
N PRO A 48 -6.79 4.62 13.81
CA PRO A 48 -7.44 4.07 12.62
C PRO A 48 -7.96 5.16 11.68
N LEU A 49 -7.98 4.86 10.38
CA LEU A 49 -8.58 5.73 9.36
C LEU A 49 -10.10 5.87 9.60
N PRO A 50 -10.68 7.06 9.39
CA PRO A 50 -12.11 7.31 9.65
C PRO A 50 -13.05 6.57 8.68
N ALA A 51 -12.55 6.20 7.49
CA ALA A 51 -13.19 5.34 6.53
C ALA A 51 -12.14 4.70 5.60
N ALA A 52 -12.52 3.63 4.91
CA ALA A 52 -11.76 3.05 3.81
C ALA A 52 -11.77 3.96 2.57
N TYR A 53 -10.65 3.98 1.83
CA TYR A 53 -10.61 4.61 0.51
C TYR A 53 -10.98 3.60 -0.58
N CYS A 54 -12.23 3.68 -1.04
CA CYS A 54 -12.81 2.76 -2.02
C CYS A 54 -12.31 2.98 -3.46
N GLU A 55 -11.88 4.20 -3.78
CA GLU A 55 -11.38 4.57 -5.09
C GLU A 55 -10.01 5.26 -4.99
N ILE A 56 -9.18 5.10 -6.03
CA ILE A 56 -7.89 5.77 -6.16
C ILE A 56 -7.72 6.38 -7.55
N LEU A 57 -7.22 7.62 -7.61
CA LEU A 57 -6.86 8.28 -8.87
C LEU A 57 -5.45 7.85 -9.30
N VAL A 58 -5.38 6.98 -10.30
CA VAL A 58 -4.11 6.55 -10.90
C VAL A 58 -3.74 7.48 -12.05
N GLU A 59 -2.56 8.07 -11.98
CA GLU A 59 -2.12 9.09 -12.93
C GLU A 59 -2.10 8.58 -14.38
N GLY A 60 -2.76 9.32 -15.28
CA GLY A 60 -2.89 8.95 -16.69
C GLY A 60 -3.79 7.73 -16.96
N LYS A 61 -4.39 7.10 -15.93
CA LYS A 61 -5.32 5.95 -16.05
C LYS A 61 -6.73 6.27 -15.57
N GLY A 62 -6.89 7.26 -14.69
CA GLY A 62 -8.17 7.71 -14.16
C GLY A 62 -8.49 7.09 -12.80
N ILE A 63 -9.74 7.23 -12.37
CA ILE A 63 -10.22 6.68 -11.10
C ILE A 63 -10.37 5.15 -11.22
N LYS A 64 -10.00 4.44 -10.16
CA LYS A 64 -9.93 2.99 -10.07
C LYS A 64 -10.53 2.52 -8.75
N ASP A 65 -11.35 1.48 -8.80
CA ASP A 65 -11.81 0.76 -7.62
C ASP A 65 -10.61 0.10 -6.90
N MET A 66 -10.52 0.25 -5.59
CA MET A 66 -9.37 -0.17 -4.78
C MET A 66 -9.20 -1.69 -4.76
N GLU A 67 -10.26 -2.42 -4.42
CA GLU A 67 -10.22 -3.84 -4.09
C GLU A 67 -10.40 -4.74 -5.33
N THR A 68 -11.16 -4.28 -6.34
CA THR A 68 -11.53 -5.08 -7.52
C THR A 68 -10.78 -4.71 -8.81
N ASP A 69 -10.10 -3.57 -8.87
CA ASP A 69 -9.25 -3.19 -10.01
C ASP A 69 -7.80 -2.89 -9.58
N TYR A 70 -7.58 -1.93 -8.68
CA TYR A 70 -6.25 -1.42 -8.38
C TYR A 70 -5.31 -2.45 -7.74
N LEU A 71 -5.64 -2.93 -6.54
CA LEU A 71 -4.78 -3.84 -5.78
C LEU A 71 -4.53 -5.18 -6.51
N PRO A 72 -5.51 -5.83 -7.17
CA PRO A 72 -5.27 -7.06 -7.93
C PRO A 72 -4.26 -6.88 -9.07
N HIS A 73 -4.25 -5.72 -9.73
CA HIS A 73 -3.23 -5.39 -10.73
C HIS A 73 -1.87 -5.13 -10.10
N VAL A 74 -1.78 -4.27 -9.06
CA VAL A 74 -0.52 -3.98 -8.38
C VAL A 74 0.15 -5.26 -7.87
N ILE A 75 -0.52 -6.09 -7.08
CA ILE A 75 0.14 -7.29 -6.51
C ILE A 75 0.47 -8.34 -7.58
N THR A 76 -0.22 -8.34 -8.72
CA THR A 76 0.14 -9.17 -9.88
C THR A 76 1.42 -8.67 -10.55
N CYS A 77 1.56 -7.35 -10.71
CA CYS A 77 2.72 -6.72 -11.33
C CYS A 77 3.97 -6.77 -10.45
N GLU A 78 3.81 -6.58 -9.15
CA GLU A 78 4.87 -6.68 -8.15
C GLU A 78 5.27 -8.14 -7.88
N ASN A 79 4.29 -8.98 -7.48
CA ASN A 79 4.60 -10.27 -6.86
C ASN A 79 3.78 -11.46 -7.43
N GLY A 80 3.14 -11.33 -8.60
CA GLY A 80 2.13 -12.28 -9.13
C GLY A 80 2.52 -13.75 -9.35
N GLY A 81 3.79 -14.12 -9.13
CA GLY A 81 4.28 -15.51 -9.07
C GLY A 81 4.34 -16.12 -7.66
N ALA A 82 3.92 -15.40 -6.63
CA ALA A 82 3.90 -15.86 -5.23
C ALA A 82 2.78 -16.86 -4.93
N ASN A 83 2.80 -17.44 -3.72
CA ASN A 83 1.67 -18.14 -3.14
C ASN A 83 0.79 -17.18 -2.32
N LEU A 84 -0.28 -17.70 -1.71
CA LEU A 84 -1.42 -16.88 -1.29
C LEU A 84 -1.03 -15.93 -0.16
N GLU A 85 -0.23 -16.37 0.80
CA GLU A 85 0.11 -15.62 2.01
C GLU A 85 1.07 -14.47 1.71
N ALA A 86 2.05 -14.69 0.81
CA ALA A 86 2.91 -13.61 0.33
C ALA A 86 2.17 -12.63 -0.62
N LEU A 87 1.09 -13.04 -1.29
CA LEU A 87 0.20 -12.11 -2.00
C LEU A 87 -0.70 -11.31 -1.05
N LYS A 88 -1.21 -11.91 0.04
CA LYS A 88 -1.98 -11.22 1.09
C LYS A 88 -1.13 -10.14 1.78
N ALA A 89 0.09 -10.50 2.20
CA ALA A 89 1.04 -9.54 2.77
C ALA A 89 1.34 -8.40 1.77
N GLN A 90 1.52 -8.72 0.48
CA GLN A 90 1.71 -7.73 -0.57
C GLN A 90 0.48 -6.82 -0.80
N ALA A 91 -0.75 -7.36 -0.66
CA ALA A 91 -1.99 -6.60 -0.77
C ALA A 91 -2.16 -5.61 0.39
N ILE A 92 -1.92 -6.07 1.62
CA ILE A 92 -1.98 -5.22 2.83
C ILE A 92 -0.91 -4.11 2.77
N ALA A 93 0.30 -4.43 2.35
CA ALA A 93 1.36 -3.44 2.18
C ALA A 93 1.02 -2.40 1.09
N ALA A 94 0.55 -2.87 -0.09
CA ALA A 94 0.12 -2.01 -1.18
C ALA A 94 -1.08 -1.12 -0.77
N ARG A 95 -2.07 -1.66 -0.05
CA ARG A 95 -3.23 -0.89 0.46
C ARG A 95 -2.80 0.19 1.45
N SER A 96 -1.86 -0.11 2.34
CA SER A 96 -1.32 0.86 3.31
C SER A 96 -0.63 2.05 2.61
N VAL A 97 0.18 1.77 1.60
CA VAL A 97 0.83 2.79 0.76
C VAL A 97 -0.19 3.56 -0.10
N ALA A 98 -1.20 2.88 -0.66
CA ALA A 98 -2.25 3.51 -1.46
C ALA A 98 -3.10 4.48 -0.61
N TYR A 99 -3.49 4.07 0.60
CA TYR A 99 -4.18 4.93 1.57
C TYR A 99 -3.33 6.14 1.98
N TYR A 100 -2.00 5.99 2.11
CA TYR A 100 -1.09 7.11 2.35
C TYR A 100 -1.09 8.13 1.20
N TYR A 101 -1.01 7.66 -0.06
CA TYR A 101 -1.08 8.55 -1.23
C TYR A 101 -2.40 9.32 -1.31
N ILE A 102 -3.53 8.66 -1.07
CA ILE A 102 -4.84 9.33 -1.14
C ILE A 102 -4.99 10.41 -0.05
N ALA A 103 -4.61 10.10 1.19
CA ALA A 103 -4.73 11.02 2.31
C ALA A 103 -3.82 12.27 2.22
N ASN A 104 -2.61 12.12 1.65
CA ASN A 104 -1.63 13.22 1.56
C ASN A 104 -1.60 13.94 0.19
N GLN A 105 -1.91 13.25 -0.91
CA GLN A 105 -1.67 13.73 -2.28
C GLN A 105 -2.92 13.63 -3.17
N GLY A 106 -3.85 12.71 -2.90
CA GLY A 106 -5.09 12.51 -3.65
C GLY A 106 -4.94 11.70 -4.95
N SER A 107 -3.72 11.39 -5.38
CA SER A 107 -3.41 10.53 -6.54
C SER A 107 -2.17 9.68 -6.30
N VAL A 108 -1.97 8.66 -7.13
CA VAL A 108 -0.80 7.78 -7.14
C VAL A 108 -0.20 7.67 -8.54
N CYS A 109 1.14 7.69 -8.63
CA CYS A 109 1.83 7.52 -9.90
C CYS A 109 1.91 6.04 -10.33
N ASP A 110 1.82 5.76 -11.62
CA ASP A 110 1.95 4.40 -12.16
C ASP A 110 3.41 4.13 -12.56
N SER A 111 4.27 3.87 -11.56
CA SER A 111 5.71 3.67 -11.76
C SER A 111 6.38 2.93 -10.60
N GLN A 112 7.64 2.51 -10.80
CA GLN A 112 8.50 1.93 -9.76
C GLN A 112 8.82 2.91 -8.60
N GLY A 113 8.44 4.19 -8.72
CA GLY A 113 8.54 5.19 -7.65
C GLY A 113 7.25 5.40 -6.84
N CYS A 114 6.16 4.69 -7.15
CA CYS A 114 4.98 4.64 -6.29
C CYS A 114 4.49 3.19 -6.18
N GLN A 115 3.64 2.74 -7.12
CA GLN A 115 3.26 1.33 -7.31
C GLN A 115 3.12 1.05 -8.82
N VAL A 116 3.51 -0.14 -9.27
CA VAL A 116 3.34 -0.52 -10.68
C VAL A 116 1.94 -1.11 -10.89
N TYR A 117 0.98 -0.27 -11.29
CA TYR A 117 -0.37 -0.72 -11.67
C TYR A 117 -0.39 -1.31 -13.09
N THR A 118 0.38 -0.77 -14.04
CA THR A 118 0.38 -1.25 -15.44
C THR A 118 1.67 -1.95 -15.86
N CYS A 119 1.80 -3.24 -15.53
CA CYS A 119 2.83 -4.12 -16.11
C CYS A 119 2.38 -4.86 -17.39
N GLY A 120 1.08 -4.81 -17.74
CA GLY A 120 0.52 -5.51 -18.90
C GLY A 120 0.18 -6.99 -18.68
N ALA A 121 0.29 -7.49 -17.43
CA ALA A 121 -0.30 -8.76 -17.02
C ALA A 121 -1.77 -8.57 -16.57
N THR A 122 -2.61 -9.59 -16.78
CA THR A 122 -3.96 -9.65 -16.22
C THR A 122 -3.89 -10.27 -14.81
N PRO A 123 -4.62 -9.76 -13.81
CA PRO A 123 -4.64 -10.35 -12.48
C PRO A 123 -5.08 -11.81 -12.47
N SER A 124 -4.40 -12.62 -11.66
CA SER A 124 -4.76 -14.03 -11.48
C SER A 124 -5.90 -14.18 -10.46
N ALA A 125 -6.62 -15.31 -10.50
CA ALA A 125 -7.63 -15.62 -9.47
C ALA A 125 -7.05 -15.59 -8.05
N LYS A 126 -5.77 -16.01 -7.86
CA LYS A 126 -5.05 -15.92 -6.58
C LYS A 126 -4.79 -14.48 -6.15
N ALA A 127 -4.63 -13.55 -7.09
CA ALA A 127 -4.46 -12.13 -6.78
C ALA A 127 -5.77 -11.49 -6.31
N TYR A 128 -6.90 -11.75 -7.00
CA TYR A 128 -8.22 -11.34 -6.50
C TYR A 128 -8.51 -11.94 -5.11
N GLN A 129 -8.28 -13.24 -4.92
CA GLN A 129 -8.43 -13.93 -3.65
C GLN A 129 -7.60 -13.29 -2.52
N ALA A 130 -6.32 -12.96 -2.78
CA ALA A 130 -5.44 -12.35 -1.78
C ALA A 130 -5.86 -10.93 -1.37
N VAL A 131 -6.44 -10.15 -2.29
CA VAL A 131 -7.00 -8.83 -1.99
C VAL A 131 -8.30 -8.99 -1.20
N GLN A 132 -9.19 -9.89 -1.64
CA GLN A 132 -10.48 -10.18 -1.02
C GLN A 132 -10.33 -10.68 0.43
N GLU A 133 -9.53 -11.72 0.66
CA GLU A 133 -9.23 -12.27 2.00
C GLU A 133 -8.43 -11.29 2.90
N THR A 134 -8.12 -10.09 2.41
CA THR A 134 -7.52 -8.99 3.19
C THR A 134 -8.26 -7.66 2.99
N SER A 135 -9.52 -7.67 2.53
CA SER A 135 -10.29 -6.47 2.19
C SER A 135 -10.19 -5.39 3.28
N GLY A 136 -9.83 -4.17 2.90
CA GLY A 136 -9.66 -3.05 3.81
C GLY A 136 -8.51 -3.14 4.83
N GLN A 137 -7.75 -4.23 4.89
CA GLN A 137 -6.66 -4.39 5.87
C GLN A 137 -5.41 -3.58 5.49
N TYR A 138 -4.92 -2.78 6.44
CA TYR A 138 -3.71 -1.95 6.33
C TYR A 138 -2.89 -2.02 7.62
N ILE A 139 -1.67 -1.46 7.58
CA ILE A 139 -0.68 -1.52 8.66
C ILE A 139 -0.61 -0.19 9.41
N ASN A 140 -0.55 -0.24 10.74
CA ASN A 140 -0.26 0.93 11.57
C ASN A 140 0.56 0.57 12.82
N TYR A 141 1.18 1.59 13.41
CA TYR A 141 1.82 1.52 14.72
C TYR A 141 1.50 2.78 15.52
N ASN A 142 1.18 2.62 16.82
CA ASN A 142 0.97 3.71 17.78
C ASN A 142 0.01 4.83 17.28
N GLY A 143 -1.05 4.45 16.56
CA GLY A 143 -2.03 5.38 16.01
C GLY A 143 -1.57 6.14 14.76
N VAL A 144 -0.59 5.62 14.02
CA VAL A 144 -0.07 6.18 12.76
C VAL A 144 -0.04 5.14 11.66
N LEU A 145 -0.64 5.45 10.50
CA LEU A 145 -0.61 4.64 9.29
C LEU A 145 0.85 4.43 8.83
N THR A 146 1.24 3.17 8.68
CA THR A 146 2.57 2.79 8.21
C THR A 146 2.63 2.84 6.69
N TYR A 147 3.60 3.58 6.15
CA TYR A 147 3.99 3.45 4.75
C TYR A 147 4.77 2.13 4.61
N ALA A 148 4.05 1.06 4.31
CA ALA A 148 4.58 -0.29 4.24
C ALA A 148 5.43 -0.51 2.98
N PHE A 149 6.68 -0.01 3.01
CA PHE A 149 7.63 -0.15 1.90
C PHE A 149 7.82 -1.62 1.52
N TYR A 150 7.90 -1.89 0.23
CA TYR A 150 8.29 -3.21 -0.27
C TYR A 150 9.17 -3.07 -1.50
N VAL A 151 10.03 -4.05 -1.73
CA VAL A 151 10.92 -4.12 -2.89
C VAL A 151 11.13 -5.57 -3.33
N ALA A 152 11.69 -5.78 -4.52
CA ALA A 152 11.97 -7.12 -5.04
C ALA A 152 12.85 -7.96 -4.08
N GLY A 153 14.01 -7.42 -3.70
CA GLY A 153 15.03 -8.11 -2.91
C GLY A 153 15.89 -9.06 -3.74
N ASP A 154 16.63 -9.96 -3.06
CA ASP A 154 17.50 -10.96 -3.69
C ASP A 154 16.69 -12.19 -4.18
N PRO A 155 16.61 -12.48 -5.49
CA PRO A 155 15.92 -13.66 -6.02
C PRO A 155 16.57 -15.00 -5.64
N ASN A 156 17.72 -14.99 -4.97
CA ASN A 156 18.45 -16.17 -4.49
C ASN A 156 18.40 -16.33 -2.96
N THR A 157 17.51 -15.58 -2.29
CA THR A 157 17.35 -15.54 -0.84
C THR A 157 17.30 -16.95 -0.21
N PRO A 158 18.26 -17.33 0.67
CA PRO A 158 18.41 -18.69 1.17
C PRO A 158 17.53 -19.01 2.39
N PRO A 159 16.82 -20.16 2.39
CA PRO A 159 16.16 -20.68 3.59
C PRO A 159 17.17 -21.26 4.60
N PRO A 160 16.80 -21.43 5.89
CA PRO A 160 15.48 -21.17 6.47
C PRO A 160 15.22 -19.70 6.81
N ALA A 161 16.28 -18.92 7.08
CA ALA A 161 16.16 -17.55 7.58
C ALA A 161 15.61 -16.55 6.55
N CYS A 162 15.72 -16.86 5.25
CA CYS A 162 15.19 -16.03 4.17
C CYS A 162 15.68 -14.56 4.20
N VAL A 163 16.95 -14.40 4.59
CA VAL A 163 17.70 -13.13 4.56
C VAL A 163 18.51 -13.05 3.27
N GLY A 164 18.24 -12.08 2.39
CA GLY A 164 18.93 -11.95 1.12
C GLY A 164 20.34 -11.37 1.23
N ASN A 165 21.10 -11.36 0.13
CA ASN A 165 22.37 -10.65 0.08
C ASN A 165 22.15 -9.18 -0.29
N GLN A 166 22.34 -8.25 0.67
CA GLN A 166 22.21 -6.80 0.51
C GLN A 166 22.88 -6.21 -0.75
N ASN A 167 23.93 -6.87 -1.27
CA ASN A 167 24.64 -6.47 -2.49
C ASN A 167 23.92 -6.88 -3.81
N VAL A 168 22.69 -7.42 -3.74
CA VAL A 168 21.92 -7.93 -4.89
C VAL A 168 20.60 -7.18 -5.01
N GLY A 169 20.30 -6.67 -6.20
CA GLY A 169 19.04 -6.00 -6.48
C GLY A 169 18.78 -4.83 -5.53
N THR A 170 17.63 -4.83 -4.88
CA THR A 170 17.17 -3.82 -3.90
C THR A 170 17.31 -4.28 -2.45
N GLU A 171 18.03 -5.38 -2.20
CA GLU A 171 18.04 -6.08 -0.90
C GLU A 171 18.65 -5.25 0.25
N HIS A 172 19.48 -4.24 -0.05
CA HIS A 172 20.01 -3.29 0.92
C HIS A 172 18.95 -2.35 1.54
N TRP A 173 17.73 -2.30 1.00
CA TRP A 173 16.62 -1.55 1.60
C TRP A 173 15.74 -2.39 2.52
N VAL A 174 15.87 -3.72 2.49
CA VAL A 174 15.06 -4.68 3.25
C VAL A 174 15.51 -4.70 4.71
N THR A 175 14.55 -4.73 5.64
CA THR A 175 14.80 -4.72 7.08
C THR A 175 14.29 -6.01 7.72
N TYR A 176 14.96 -6.47 8.78
CA TYR A 176 14.73 -7.80 9.34
C TYR A 176 14.29 -7.71 10.81
N ASN A 177 12.98 -7.52 10.99
CA ASN A 177 12.35 -7.07 12.22
C ASN A 177 11.60 -8.16 13.02
N GLU A 178 11.75 -9.43 12.65
CA GLU A 178 11.26 -10.57 13.45
C GLU A 178 11.77 -10.48 14.90
N GLY A 179 10.85 -10.58 15.86
CA GLY A 179 11.13 -10.42 17.28
C GLY A 179 11.47 -9.00 17.76
N GLN A 180 11.53 -8.00 16.89
CA GLN A 180 11.79 -6.59 17.26
C GLN A 180 10.51 -5.84 17.58
N ALA A 181 10.58 -4.86 18.47
CA ALA A 181 9.44 -4.00 18.80
C ALA A 181 9.86 -2.58 19.25
N GLY A 182 8.98 -1.60 19.06
CA GLY A 182 9.19 -0.21 19.48
C GLY A 182 10.49 0.39 18.90
N PRO A 183 11.43 0.88 19.74
CA PRO A 183 12.66 1.54 19.27
C PRO A 183 13.68 0.57 18.65
N ASP A 184 13.54 -0.74 18.85
CA ASP A 184 14.47 -1.76 18.34
C ASP A 184 14.15 -2.19 16.89
N VAL A 185 13.07 -1.66 16.30
CA VAL A 185 12.66 -1.90 14.90
C VAL A 185 13.56 -1.12 13.93
N GLU A 186 14.20 -1.84 13.00
CA GLU A 186 14.98 -1.26 11.92
C GLU A 186 14.06 -0.60 10.88
N GLN A 187 14.19 0.71 10.73
CA GLN A 187 13.50 1.50 9.72
C GLN A 187 14.25 1.46 8.39
N THR A 188 13.54 1.41 7.26
CA THR A 188 14.20 1.41 5.95
C THR A 188 14.68 2.81 5.56
N ALA A 189 15.86 2.89 4.94
CA ALA A 189 16.38 4.13 4.39
C ALA A 189 15.71 4.56 3.05
N LEU A 190 14.69 3.82 2.57
CA LEU A 190 13.75 4.29 1.54
C LEU A 190 12.80 5.40 2.01
N GLY A 191 12.69 5.61 3.32
CA GLY A 191 11.87 6.64 3.93
C GLY A 191 12.69 7.59 4.80
N TRP A 192 12.01 8.60 5.36
CA TRP A 192 12.57 9.29 6.52
C TRP A 192 12.74 8.30 7.68
N VAL A 193 13.89 8.35 8.35
CA VAL A 193 14.17 7.55 9.56
C VAL A 193 13.98 8.45 10.77
N PHE A 194 13.01 8.07 11.61
CA PHE A 194 12.57 8.84 12.77
C PHE A 194 13.31 8.46 14.05
N GLU A 195 13.49 9.43 14.94
CA GLU A 195 13.86 9.14 16.34
C GLU A 195 12.64 8.55 17.10
N PRO A 196 12.82 7.61 18.06
CA PRO A 196 11.71 6.90 18.72
C PRO A 196 10.67 7.72 19.49
N ASN A 197 10.88 9.04 19.60
CA ASN A 197 9.98 9.99 20.26
C ASN A 197 9.31 10.99 19.28
N GLU A 198 9.49 10.83 17.98
CA GLU A 198 8.84 11.64 16.95
C GLU A 198 7.48 11.06 16.57
N SER A 199 6.50 11.93 16.26
CA SER A 199 5.13 11.50 15.93
C SER A 199 5.07 10.64 14.67
N GLY A 200 5.99 10.83 13.73
CA GLY A 200 6.07 10.05 12.49
C GLY A 200 6.68 8.65 12.66
N PHE A 201 7.15 8.23 13.84
CA PHE A 201 7.84 6.93 13.99
C PHE A 201 7.00 5.70 13.57
N GLY A 202 5.66 5.78 13.54
CA GLY A 202 4.82 4.71 12.97
C GLY A 202 4.71 4.69 11.45
N GLN A 203 5.13 5.77 10.77
CA GLN A 203 5.06 5.96 9.32
C GLN A 203 6.13 5.15 8.58
N ASN A 204 7.35 5.02 9.14
CA ASN A 204 8.38 4.12 8.64
C ASN A 204 8.64 3.03 9.68
N ARG A 205 8.50 1.77 9.29
CA ARG A 205 8.63 0.59 10.16
C ARG A 205 9.52 -0.50 9.56
N GLY A 206 10.15 -0.24 8.42
CA GLY A 206 10.90 -1.24 7.67
C GLY A 206 10.43 -1.42 6.22
N CYS A 207 10.96 -2.44 5.54
CA CYS A 207 10.67 -2.76 4.14
C CYS A 207 10.63 -4.27 3.87
N MET A 208 9.59 -4.74 3.18
CA MET A 208 9.39 -6.13 2.81
C MET A 208 10.11 -6.55 1.52
N SER A 209 10.80 -7.70 1.57
CA SER A 209 11.37 -8.37 0.39
C SER A 209 10.32 -9.28 -0.28
N GLN A 210 9.98 -9.03 -1.55
CA GLN A 210 9.06 -9.88 -2.32
C GLN A 210 9.60 -11.32 -2.46
N TRP A 211 10.91 -11.47 -2.70
CA TRP A 211 11.56 -12.79 -2.76
C TRP A 211 11.77 -13.42 -1.39
N GLY A 212 12.04 -12.62 -0.35
CA GLY A 212 12.12 -13.09 1.03
C GLY A 212 10.77 -13.61 1.56
N ALA A 213 9.67 -12.89 1.30
CA ALA A 213 8.32 -13.32 1.67
C ALA A 213 7.94 -14.65 1.00
N ARG A 214 8.25 -14.82 -0.30
CA ARG A 214 8.12 -16.11 -0.99
C ARG A 214 9.00 -17.20 -0.35
N CYS A 215 10.20 -16.88 0.10
CA CYS A 215 11.07 -17.85 0.75
C CYS A 215 10.46 -18.32 2.08
N LEU A 216 9.97 -17.41 2.92
CA LEU A 216 9.34 -17.72 4.21
C LEU A 216 8.07 -18.56 4.05
N GLU A 217 7.15 -18.14 3.18
CA GLU A 217 5.93 -18.90 2.87
C GLU A 217 6.26 -20.33 2.39
N ASN A 218 7.15 -20.48 1.40
CA ASN A 218 7.42 -21.78 0.78
C ASN A 218 8.34 -22.71 1.60
N ASN A 219 9.15 -22.19 2.53
CA ASN A 219 10.13 -23.00 3.28
C ASN A 219 9.86 -23.07 4.78
N GLN A 220 9.20 -22.09 5.38
CA GLN A 220 8.84 -22.05 6.80
C GLN A 220 7.33 -22.12 7.04
N GLY A 221 6.50 -21.88 6.01
CA GLY A 221 5.03 -21.97 6.10
C GLY A 221 4.38 -20.74 6.75
N TYR A 222 5.02 -19.57 6.65
CA TYR A 222 4.53 -18.34 7.28
C TYR A 222 3.21 -17.86 6.65
N ASP A 223 2.26 -17.50 7.50
CA ASP A 223 1.04 -16.77 7.11
C ASP A 223 1.33 -15.28 6.84
N TYR A 224 0.34 -14.57 6.28
CA TYR A 224 0.49 -13.15 5.96
C TYR A 224 0.80 -12.26 7.17
N GLN A 225 0.32 -12.58 8.38
CA GLN A 225 0.60 -11.79 9.59
C GLN A 225 2.04 -11.98 10.05
N GLN A 226 2.53 -13.22 10.02
CA GLN A 226 3.93 -13.55 10.30
C GLN A 226 4.88 -12.87 9.32
N LEU A 227 4.55 -12.89 8.02
CA LEU A 227 5.30 -12.15 6.99
C LEU A 227 5.36 -10.65 7.28
N LEU A 228 4.24 -10.02 7.66
CA LEU A 228 4.21 -8.60 7.95
C LEU A 228 5.00 -8.25 9.23
N ARG A 229 4.88 -9.03 10.31
CA ARG A 229 5.69 -8.81 11.54
C ARG A 229 7.19 -9.00 11.29
N PHE A 230 7.58 -9.99 10.48
CA PHE A 230 8.97 -10.26 10.11
C PHE A 230 9.66 -9.05 9.45
N TYR A 231 8.95 -8.25 8.66
CA TYR A 231 9.51 -7.06 7.99
C TYR A 231 9.26 -5.74 8.71
N TYR A 232 8.15 -5.60 9.46
CA TYR A 232 7.74 -4.33 10.07
C TYR A 232 7.76 -4.29 11.62
N GLY A 233 8.04 -5.41 12.30
CA GLY A 233 8.13 -5.55 13.77
C GLY A 233 6.92 -6.29 14.40
N GLU A 234 7.09 -6.90 15.57
CA GLU A 234 6.07 -7.73 16.22
C GLU A 234 4.87 -6.91 16.75
N ASP A 235 5.12 -5.69 17.19
CA ASP A 235 4.17 -4.68 17.66
C ASP A 235 3.41 -3.97 16.52
N THR A 236 3.58 -4.44 15.29
CA THR A 236 2.84 -3.97 14.11
C THR A 236 1.38 -4.38 14.18
N ILE A 237 0.47 -3.41 14.05
CA ILE A 237 -0.97 -3.62 14.09
C ILE A 237 -1.50 -3.71 12.65
N ILE A 238 -2.16 -4.83 12.33
CA ILE A 238 -3.01 -4.94 11.14
C ILE A 238 -4.40 -4.45 11.55
N THR A 239 -4.98 -3.52 10.80
CA THR A 239 -6.30 -2.96 11.07
C THR A 239 -7.12 -2.95 9.79
N GLN A 240 -8.38 -3.38 9.91
CA GLN A 240 -9.35 -3.32 8.82
C GLN A 240 -10.05 -1.96 8.82
N ALA A 241 -10.01 -1.26 7.69
CA ALA A 241 -10.76 -0.03 7.50
C ALA A 241 -12.27 -0.33 7.43
N GLN A 242 -13.09 0.67 7.76
CA GLN A 242 -14.55 0.56 7.75
C GLN A 242 -15.12 1.36 6.56
N GLY A 243 -16.10 0.82 5.82
CA GLY A 243 -16.74 1.53 4.71
C GLY A 243 -17.46 0.62 3.71
N GLU A 244 -18.27 1.21 2.84
CA GLU A 244 -19.21 0.50 1.94
C GLU A 244 -18.54 -0.42 0.89
N CYS A 245 -17.23 -0.30 0.70
CA CYS A 245 -16.43 -1.11 -0.24
C CYS A 245 -15.60 -2.20 0.43
N ILE A 246 -15.61 -2.29 1.76
CA ILE A 246 -14.89 -3.34 2.48
C ILE A 246 -15.81 -4.52 2.66
N GLU A 247 -15.36 -5.71 2.25
CA GLU A 247 -16.09 -6.93 2.54
C GLU A 247 -16.06 -7.17 4.05
N ASP A 248 -17.22 -7.53 4.61
CA ASP A 248 -17.35 -7.89 6.01
C ASP A 248 -16.69 -9.25 6.24
N LEU A 249 -15.36 -9.21 6.42
CA LEU A 249 -14.54 -10.33 6.87
C LEU A 249 -14.87 -10.61 8.34
N GLY A 250 -16.08 -11.13 8.56
CA GLY A 250 -16.71 -11.28 9.86
C GLY A 250 -15.79 -11.93 10.89
N ASP A 251 -15.89 -11.46 12.13
CA ASP A 251 -15.06 -11.87 13.25
C ASP A 251 -14.96 -13.41 13.31
N GLY A 252 -13.71 -13.91 13.30
CA GLY A 252 -13.33 -15.21 12.77
C GLY A 252 -13.71 -16.46 13.58
N ASP A 253 -14.94 -16.50 14.08
CA ASP A 253 -15.59 -17.66 14.66
C ASP A 253 -15.85 -18.70 13.55
N GLY A 254 -14.85 -19.57 13.34
CA GLY A 254 -14.81 -20.52 12.23
C GLY A 254 -15.85 -21.64 12.31
N ASP A 255 -17.10 -21.34 11.94
CA ASP A 255 -18.12 -22.35 11.64
C ASP A 255 -17.99 -22.82 10.17
N SER A 256 -17.31 -23.95 9.98
CA SER A 256 -17.22 -24.60 8.67
C SER A 256 -18.51 -25.39 8.36
N GLY A 257 -19.62 -24.68 8.26
CA GLY A 257 -20.97 -25.23 8.10
C GLY A 257 -21.26 -25.82 6.71
N ASP A 258 -21.59 -27.11 6.72
CA ASP A 258 -22.55 -27.80 5.85
C ASP A 258 -22.42 -27.63 4.33
N GLY A 259 -21.55 -28.47 3.76
CA GLY A 259 -21.55 -28.86 2.35
C GLY A 259 -22.26 -30.21 2.08
N ASP A 260 -23.28 -30.57 2.88
CA ASP A 260 -23.94 -31.88 2.83
C ASP A 260 -24.74 -32.08 1.51
N GLY A 261 -24.07 -32.71 0.54
CA GLY A 261 -24.66 -33.12 -0.73
C GLY A 261 -25.38 -34.45 -0.62
N ASP A 262 -26.68 -34.42 -0.26
CA ASP A 262 -27.56 -35.59 -0.20
C ASP A 262 -27.45 -36.49 -1.45
N GLY A 263 -26.95 -37.72 -1.25
CA GLY A 263 -26.63 -38.69 -2.30
C GLY A 263 -27.28 -40.04 -2.07
N ASP A 264 -28.62 -40.09 -1.95
CA ASP A 264 -29.39 -41.31 -1.72
C ASP A 264 -29.10 -42.40 -2.78
N SER A 265 -28.53 -43.51 -2.31
CA SER A 265 -28.45 -44.81 -3.00
C SER A 265 -28.02 -45.87 -1.98
N GLY A 266 -28.97 -46.36 -1.17
CA GLY A 266 -28.69 -47.33 -0.12
C GLY A 266 -28.45 -48.77 -0.61
N ASP A 267 -27.87 -49.57 0.28
CA ASP A 267 -28.10 -51.03 0.40
C ASP A 267 -27.88 -51.38 1.89
N GLY A 268 -28.70 -52.28 2.45
CA GLY A 268 -28.77 -52.49 3.90
C GLY A 268 -28.19 -53.83 4.39
N ASP A 269 -28.11 -53.98 5.72
CA ASP A 269 -28.08 -55.29 6.38
C ASP A 269 -28.85 -55.24 7.71
N SER A 270 -29.20 -56.41 8.26
CA SER A 270 -30.08 -56.59 9.42
C SER A 270 -29.30 -56.88 10.71
N GLY A 271 -29.79 -56.39 11.86
CA GLY A 271 -29.17 -56.65 13.16
C GLY A 271 -30.10 -56.37 14.33
N ASP A 272 -30.84 -57.40 14.75
CA ASP A 272 -31.72 -57.35 15.93
C ASP A 272 -30.92 -57.26 17.25
N GLY A 273 -31.49 -56.59 18.28
CA GLY A 273 -30.82 -56.43 19.58
C GLY A 273 -31.66 -55.74 20.66
N ASP A 274 -32.64 -56.46 21.24
CA ASP A 274 -33.40 -56.00 22.42
C ASP A 274 -32.51 -55.82 23.68
N GLY A 275 -32.79 -54.82 24.54
CA GLY A 275 -31.80 -54.39 25.57
C GLY A 275 -32.24 -53.78 26.90
N ASP A 276 -33.55 -53.62 27.19
CA ASP A 276 -34.13 -53.21 28.52
C ASP A 276 -33.79 -51.79 29.08
N PRO A 277 -34.58 -51.22 30.04
CA PRO A 277 -34.41 -49.84 30.52
C PRO A 277 -33.98 -49.68 32.00
N GLY A 278 -33.69 -48.42 32.40
CA GLY A 278 -33.65 -47.91 33.78
C GLY A 278 -33.85 -46.39 33.75
N ASP A 279 -34.78 -45.81 34.52
CA ASP A 279 -34.62 -45.39 35.93
C ASP A 279 -33.56 -44.26 36.10
N GLY A 280 -33.87 -43.04 36.54
CA GLY A 280 -35.15 -42.40 36.89
C GLY A 280 -35.00 -41.34 38.01
N ASP A 281 -35.95 -40.40 38.13
CA ASP A 281 -36.22 -39.54 39.33
C ASP A 281 -35.11 -38.51 39.74
N SER A 282 -35.36 -37.32 40.34
CA SER A 282 -36.51 -36.39 40.44
C SER A 282 -36.03 -35.05 41.10
N GLY A 283 -36.92 -34.05 41.23
CA GLY A 283 -36.72 -32.81 42.02
C GLY A 283 -36.24 -31.61 41.19
N ASP A 284 -37.06 -30.62 40.81
CA ASP A 284 -37.98 -29.72 41.55
C ASP A 284 -37.28 -28.51 42.19
N GLY A 285 -37.76 -27.29 41.86
CA GLY A 285 -37.11 -26.03 42.26
C GLY A 285 -37.83 -24.74 41.85
N ASP A 286 -39.17 -24.68 41.98
CA ASP A 286 -39.95 -23.45 41.79
C ASP A 286 -39.60 -22.36 42.83
N GLY A 287 -39.88 -21.08 42.54
CA GLY A 287 -40.09 -20.09 43.61
C GLY A 287 -39.59 -18.65 43.45
N ASP A 288 -39.98 -17.98 42.36
CA ASP A 288 -40.28 -16.53 42.27
C ASP A 288 -40.15 -15.65 43.54
N THR A 289 -39.35 -14.57 43.47
CA THR A 289 -39.42 -13.43 44.42
C THR A 289 -39.30 -12.03 43.77
N GLY A 290 -40.09 -11.74 42.73
CA GLY A 290 -40.54 -10.37 42.42
C GLY A 290 -39.56 -9.39 41.73
N PRO A 291 -40.05 -8.16 41.39
CA PRO A 291 -39.39 -7.28 40.43
C PRO A 291 -38.37 -6.32 41.06
N GLY A 292 -37.13 -6.36 40.57
CA GLY A 292 -36.17 -5.26 40.66
C GLY A 292 -36.34 -4.30 39.47
N PRO A 293 -36.14 -2.98 39.64
CA PRO A 293 -36.06 -2.05 38.51
C PRO A 293 -34.69 -2.16 37.80
N ASP A 294 -34.69 -1.77 36.53
CA ASP A 294 -33.50 -1.34 35.76
C ASP A 294 -32.36 -2.36 35.63
N THR A 295 -32.50 -3.38 34.75
CA THR A 295 -31.34 -4.19 34.30
C THR A 295 -31.40 -4.69 32.84
N ASP A 296 -32.58 -4.82 32.22
CA ASP A 296 -32.70 -5.08 30.77
C ASP A 296 -32.61 -3.79 29.94
N CYS A 297 -31.50 -3.05 30.12
CA CYS A 297 -31.20 -1.86 29.34
C CYS A 297 -30.07 -2.18 28.34
N ALA A 298 -30.43 -2.40 27.08
CA ALA A 298 -29.45 -2.59 26.01
C ALA A 298 -28.59 -1.32 25.86
N ILE A 299 -27.27 -1.49 25.84
CA ILE A 299 -26.31 -0.38 25.77
C ILE A 299 -26.49 0.32 24.41
N GLY A 300 -26.82 1.62 24.43
CA GLY A 300 -27.17 2.42 23.26
C GLY A 300 -28.67 2.73 23.11
N SER A 301 -29.57 1.99 23.78
CA SER A 301 -31.02 2.20 23.64
C SER A 301 -31.59 3.33 24.50
N LEU A 302 -32.81 3.78 24.19
CA LEU A 302 -33.46 4.94 24.81
C LEU A 302 -33.55 4.83 26.34
N GLY A 303 -32.90 5.76 27.04
CA GLY A 303 -32.81 5.81 28.51
C GLY A 303 -31.68 4.95 29.11
N CYS A 304 -30.99 4.16 28.29
CA CYS A 304 -29.86 3.32 28.69
C CYS A 304 -28.52 4.06 28.58
N VAL A 305 -27.47 3.47 29.13
CA VAL A 305 -26.11 4.00 29.00
C VAL A 305 -25.63 3.93 27.55
N CYS A 306 -24.85 4.93 27.13
CA CYS A 306 -24.24 4.97 25.79
C CYS A 306 -23.21 3.85 25.61
N THR A 307 -22.88 3.51 24.36
CA THR A 307 -21.77 2.57 24.07
C THR A 307 -20.43 3.15 24.52
N MET A 308 -19.39 2.31 24.63
CA MET A 308 -18.03 2.74 24.97
C MET A 308 -17.42 3.77 24.01
N GLY A 309 -18.00 3.93 22.81
CA GLY A 309 -17.66 4.99 21.84
C GLY A 309 -18.55 6.24 21.90
N GLY A 310 -19.46 6.36 22.88
CA GLY A 310 -20.43 7.44 22.99
C GLY A 310 -21.63 7.33 22.04
N GLY A 311 -21.84 6.17 21.42
CA GLY A 311 -22.93 5.92 20.47
C GLY A 311 -24.25 5.50 21.12
N CYS A 312 -25.34 5.67 20.37
CA CYS A 312 -26.71 5.28 20.72
C CYS A 312 -27.44 4.75 19.46
N ASP A 313 -28.61 4.14 19.64
CA ASP A 313 -29.45 3.68 18.53
C ASP A 313 -29.89 4.84 17.61
N PRO A 314 -30.13 4.60 16.30
CA PRO A 314 -30.47 5.66 15.35
C PRO A 314 -31.65 6.55 15.77
N GLY A 315 -31.43 7.87 15.80
CA GLY A 315 -32.39 8.87 16.29
C GLY A 315 -32.25 9.24 17.77
N LEU A 316 -31.25 8.66 18.45
CA LEU A 316 -30.85 9.02 19.81
C LEU A 316 -29.44 9.61 19.83
N ILE A 317 -29.17 10.46 20.82
CA ILE A 317 -27.85 11.06 21.08
C ILE A 317 -27.44 10.83 22.54
N CYS A 318 -26.13 10.65 22.75
CA CYS A 318 -25.55 10.47 24.08
C CYS A 318 -25.45 11.82 24.80
N ILE A 319 -26.18 11.99 25.91
CA ILE A 319 -26.09 13.18 26.77
C ILE A 319 -25.99 12.72 28.23
N ASN A 320 -24.93 13.16 28.92
CA ASN A 320 -24.64 12.79 30.32
C ASN A 320 -24.65 11.26 30.54
N GLU A 321 -23.92 10.54 29.68
CA GLU A 321 -23.78 9.06 29.69
C GLU A 321 -25.07 8.27 29.37
N ALA A 322 -26.19 8.93 29.09
CA ALA A 322 -27.47 8.30 28.73
C ALA A 322 -27.94 8.67 27.30
N CYS A 323 -28.57 7.71 26.62
CA CYS A 323 -29.13 7.90 25.28
C CYS A 323 -30.52 8.53 25.33
N VAL A 324 -30.67 9.72 24.77
CA VAL A 324 -31.93 10.50 24.74
C VAL A 324 -32.34 10.83 23.30
N PRO A 325 -33.63 11.08 23.00
CA PRO A 325 -34.06 11.43 21.65
C PRO A 325 -33.44 12.75 21.19
N GLU A 326 -33.17 12.88 19.90
CA GLU A 326 -32.86 14.18 19.30
C GLU A 326 -34.06 15.14 19.47
N GLY A 327 -33.95 16.05 20.43
CA GLY A 327 -34.99 17.03 20.71
C GLY A 327 -35.17 18.01 19.55
N PRO A 328 -36.41 18.41 19.21
CA PRO A 328 -36.61 19.47 18.22
C PRO A 328 -35.92 20.75 18.69
N SER A 329 -35.23 21.41 17.77
CA SER A 329 -34.57 22.69 18.03
C SER A 329 -35.60 23.80 18.23
N GLU A 330 -36.08 23.96 19.46
CA GLU A 330 -36.99 25.05 19.81
C GLU A 330 -36.33 26.41 19.53
N ALA A 331 -37.00 27.21 18.68
CA ALA A 331 -36.49 28.50 18.25
C ALA A 331 -36.56 29.52 19.39
N GLY A 332 -35.42 29.78 20.02
CA GLY A 332 -35.23 30.90 20.93
C GLY A 332 -35.24 32.23 20.17
N ASP A 333 -36.31 33.01 20.35
CA ASP A 333 -36.52 34.33 19.76
C ASP A 333 -35.67 35.39 20.48
N ASP A 334 -34.89 36.18 19.72
CA ASP A 334 -34.55 37.57 20.09
C ASP A 334 -34.08 38.36 18.85
N GLY A 335 -34.69 39.53 18.61
CA GLY A 335 -34.74 40.15 17.28
C GLY A 335 -33.62 41.11 16.88
N GLY A 336 -33.52 41.39 15.58
CA GLY A 336 -32.64 42.42 15.00
C GLY A 336 -32.96 42.76 13.53
N GLU A 337 -33.66 43.86 13.29
CA GLU A 337 -33.86 44.45 11.95
C GLU A 337 -32.52 45.00 11.40
N THR A 338 -32.23 45.21 10.10
CA THR A 338 -32.98 45.38 8.84
C THR A 338 -32.14 44.75 7.70
N GLY A 339 -32.59 44.33 6.52
CA GLY A 339 -33.76 44.75 5.73
C GLY A 339 -33.34 45.48 4.43
N PHE A 340 -33.19 44.76 3.31
CA PHE A 340 -33.33 45.31 1.95
C PHE A 340 -33.75 44.21 0.95
N SER A 341 -34.32 44.60 -0.20
CA SER A 341 -35.03 43.69 -1.12
C SER A 341 -34.66 43.85 -2.59
N SER A 342 -34.49 42.73 -3.30
CA SER A 342 -34.77 42.47 -4.73
C SER A 342 -34.04 41.20 -5.18
N GLY A 343 -34.57 40.30 -6.02
CA GLY A 343 -35.87 40.30 -6.73
C GLY A 343 -35.68 40.26 -8.25
N PHE A 344 -36.43 39.38 -8.94
CA PHE A 344 -36.29 38.94 -10.34
C PHE A 344 -35.02 38.11 -10.62
N GLN A 345 -35.05 36.89 -11.18
CA GLN A 345 -35.87 36.19 -12.19
C GLN A 345 -35.41 36.36 -13.66
N ASP A 346 -34.74 35.28 -14.11
CA ASP A 346 -35.08 34.46 -15.29
C ASP A 346 -34.92 34.97 -16.74
N ASP A 347 -34.72 33.98 -17.61
CA ASP A 347 -34.90 33.90 -19.07
C ASP A 347 -33.89 34.51 -20.08
N ALA A 348 -33.19 33.56 -20.73
CA ALA A 348 -33.20 33.32 -22.18
C ALA A 348 -32.19 34.00 -23.15
N PHE A 349 -31.29 33.16 -23.67
CA PHE A 349 -31.18 32.80 -25.10
C PHE A 349 -30.83 33.90 -26.14
N ALA A 350 -29.58 33.91 -26.64
CA ALA A 350 -29.26 34.14 -28.06
C ALA A 350 -27.82 33.73 -28.46
N THR A 351 -27.68 33.25 -29.70
CA THR A 351 -26.43 32.93 -30.42
C THR A 351 -25.66 34.17 -30.90
N GLY A 352 -24.32 34.10 -31.05
CA GLY A 352 -23.58 35.13 -31.81
C GLY A 352 -22.04 35.01 -31.84
N ASP A 353 -21.52 34.48 -32.95
CA ASP A 353 -20.19 34.64 -33.56
C ASP A 353 -19.02 35.33 -32.79
N GLY A 354 -18.04 34.51 -32.37
CA GLY A 354 -16.79 34.37 -33.14
C GLY A 354 -15.74 35.49 -33.15
N CYS A 355 -14.49 35.12 -32.78
CA CYS A 355 -13.30 35.69 -33.40
C CYS A 355 -12.18 34.62 -33.48
N ALA A 356 -11.46 34.56 -34.61
CA ALA A 356 -10.42 33.57 -34.86
C ALA A 356 -9.08 34.25 -35.17
N CYS A 357 -7.98 33.52 -34.95
CA CYS A 357 -6.66 33.86 -35.49
C CYS A 357 -6.04 32.61 -36.14
N SER A 358 -5.63 32.72 -37.40
CA SER A 358 -5.27 31.56 -38.22
C SER A 358 -4.12 31.84 -39.22
N ALA A 359 -3.07 31.03 -39.14
CA ALA A 359 -2.01 30.82 -40.13
C ALA A 359 -1.22 29.55 -39.70
N GLY A 360 -0.81 28.59 -40.53
CA GLY A 360 -0.84 28.47 -42.00
C GLY A 360 0.44 29.05 -42.65
N THR A 361 1.09 28.48 -43.67
CA THR A 361 0.87 27.29 -44.54
C THR A 361 2.24 26.93 -45.22
N THR A 362 2.54 25.82 -45.92
CA THR A 362 1.83 24.57 -46.32
C THR A 362 2.83 23.45 -46.69
N GLY A 363 2.51 22.18 -46.41
CA GLY A 363 3.02 21.00 -47.15
C GLY A 363 4.47 20.51 -46.86
N ALA A 364 4.89 19.35 -47.39
CA ALA A 364 4.18 18.34 -48.19
C ALA A 364 4.78 16.93 -47.96
N ALA A 365 4.05 15.89 -48.39
CA ALA A 365 4.39 14.49 -48.11
C ALA A 365 5.47 13.88 -49.03
N HIS A 366 6.14 12.84 -48.54
CA HIS A 366 6.60 11.70 -49.35
C HIS A 366 6.60 10.41 -48.51
N ALA A 367 6.44 9.26 -49.16
CA ALA A 367 6.20 7.96 -48.53
C ALA A 367 7.36 6.95 -48.71
N LEU A 368 7.15 5.73 -48.19
CA LEU A 368 7.98 4.49 -48.25
C LEU A 368 8.94 4.29 -47.07
N GLY A 369 9.00 3.05 -46.54
CA GLY A 369 9.97 2.66 -45.50
C GLY A 369 9.51 1.58 -44.53
N THR A 370 9.16 0.38 -45.00
CA THR A 370 8.99 -0.79 -44.11
C THR A 370 10.34 -1.26 -43.57
N PHE A 371 10.46 -1.50 -42.27
CA PHE A 371 11.17 -2.67 -41.70
C PHE A 371 10.79 -2.85 -40.23
N GLY A 372 10.48 -4.09 -39.83
CA GLY A 372 10.35 -4.50 -38.43
C GLY A 372 11.42 -5.56 -38.11
N VAL A 373 11.83 -5.66 -36.85
CA VAL A 373 12.82 -6.64 -36.38
C VAL A 373 12.35 -7.23 -35.05
N LEU A 374 12.19 -8.55 -34.99
CA LEU A 374 12.08 -9.30 -33.74
C LEU A 374 13.46 -9.44 -33.10
N GLY A 375 13.55 -9.26 -31.78
CA GLY A 375 14.74 -9.61 -30.99
C GLY A 375 14.49 -10.83 -30.11
N MET A 376 14.64 -12.04 -30.67
CA MET A 376 14.43 -13.30 -29.95
C MET A 376 15.73 -14.11 -29.86
N LEU A 377 16.04 -14.62 -28.67
CA LEU A 377 17.05 -15.62 -28.25
C LEU A 377 18.37 -15.75 -29.08
N GLY A 378 19.50 -15.59 -28.39
CA GLY A 378 20.81 -16.11 -28.81
C GLY A 378 21.45 -16.98 -27.72
N MET A 379 21.63 -18.27 -27.99
CA MET A 379 22.29 -19.24 -27.10
C MET A 379 23.33 -20.05 -27.90
N LEU A 380 24.28 -20.71 -27.20
CA LEU A 380 25.49 -21.37 -27.72
C LEU A 380 26.59 -20.38 -28.20
N GLY A 381 27.88 -20.67 -28.03
CA GLY A 381 28.47 -21.72 -27.19
C GLY A 381 29.97 -22.01 -27.41
N MET A 382 30.53 -22.75 -26.45
CA MET A 382 31.67 -23.70 -26.55
C MET A 382 33.12 -23.23 -26.83
N LEU A 383 34.00 -23.66 -25.90
CA LEU A 383 35.44 -24.01 -26.00
C LEU A 383 36.44 -22.94 -26.51
N GLY A 384 37.65 -22.80 -25.92
CA GLY A 384 38.21 -23.43 -24.71
C GLY A 384 39.74 -23.54 -24.73
N MET A 385 40.38 -23.62 -23.55
CA MET A 385 41.80 -23.94 -23.28
C MET A 385 42.87 -22.97 -23.90
N THR A 386 43.98 -22.62 -23.25
CA THR A 386 44.88 -23.38 -22.35
C THR A 386 45.50 -22.50 -21.23
N SER A 387 46.45 -23.06 -20.46
CA SER A 387 47.20 -22.43 -19.36
C SER A 387 48.21 -21.36 -19.84
N VAL A 388 48.82 -20.54 -18.96
CA VAL A 388 50.02 -20.84 -18.15
C VAL A 388 50.29 -19.70 -17.14
N GLY A 389 50.95 -19.98 -16.00
CA GLY A 389 51.89 -19.00 -15.42
C GLY A 389 51.69 -18.50 -13.97
N ARG A 390 51.77 -19.39 -12.97
CA ARG A 390 51.87 -18.98 -11.54
C ARG A 390 53.34 -18.99 -11.06
N PRO A 391 53.81 -17.91 -10.39
CA PRO A 391 54.96 -18.00 -9.49
C PRO A 391 54.59 -17.69 -8.02
N ARG A 392 55.06 -18.52 -7.08
CA ARG A 392 54.97 -18.27 -5.63
C ARG A 392 56.16 -17.44 -5.13
N ARG A 393 55.90 -16.40 -4.33
CA ARG A 393 56.80 -15.81 -3.31
C ARG A 393 55.93 -15.07 -2.27
N ARG A 394 56.28 -15.00 -0.97
CA ARG A 394 57.28 -15.74 -0.15
C ARG A 394 56.89 -15.52 1.32
N SER A 395 57.02 -16.50 2.20
CA SER A 395 56.73 -16.33 3.63
C SER A 395 57.78 -15.50 4.38
N ARG A 396 57.32 -14.78 5.40
CA ARG A 396 58.06 -14.23 6.56
C ARG A 396 57.02 -13.89 7.63
N GLY A 397 57.33 -14.16 8.90
CA GLY A 397 56.34 -14.36 9.95
C GLY A 397 56.20 -15.86 10.16
#